data_AF-S0EWZ3-F1
#
_entry.id   AF-S0EWZ3-F1
#
_cell.length_a   1.000
_cell.length_b   1.000
_cell.length_c   1.000
_cell.angle_alpha   90.00
_cell.angle_beta   90.00
_cell.angle_gamma   90.00
#
_symmetry.space_group_name_H-M   'P 1'
#
loop_
_entity.id
_entity.type
_entity.pdbx_description
1 polymer ?
#
loop_
_entity_poly.entity_id
_entity_poly.type
_entity_poly.pdbx_seq_one_letter_code
_entity_poly.pdbx_strand_id
1 'polypeptide(L)'
;MPLFPAEAVSPADAPARMRLTRELGTRRLLTVFVALLAIWYVAGQIQDHFLLSRHWPPLQPDLNGLTVVGALNPHTDYDRNFFKIFTENTASRVCLTEYGWNSIFDPRNGPMCSPQVAGAIKAALQVNDRAGYAMLAPYIRAAVRFLGGDKNAFKEIRPDQLITVPPDREGGKPKTMTLAALIKTYSGNGDSGMMASTEEESNQSASGRSVEDVITLTPEVAAETLPVVLTGRMFTSAQLEEQPPTLLVGPSYTVSLHLTPEGRSRFFQWSHAHRGENLLFILKGTVVAAGYIRDVLDTNEWDLTNIRDKEAAQSLVDYVNSQH
;
A
#
# COMPACT_ATOMS: atom_id res chain seq x y z
N MET A 1 -48.13 -20.55 -68.08
CA MET A 1 -47.94 -21.86 -67.40
C MET A 1 -47.03 -21.64 -66.19
N PRO A 2 -47.54 -21.65 -64.95
CA PRO A 2 -46.69 -21.71 -63.77
C PRO A 2 -46.22 -23.16 -63.56
N LEU A 3 -44.92 -23.33 -63.27
CA LEU A 3 -44.17 -24.58 -63.30
C LEU A 3 -43.98 -25.22 -61.90
N PHE A 4 -44.89 -24.98 -60.94
CA PHE A 4 -44.87 -25.66 -59.65
C PHE A 4 -46.30 -25.96 -59.16
N PRO A 5 -46.60 -27.20 -58.76
CA PRO A 5 -47.85 -27.50 -58.05
C PRO A 5 -47.82 -26.79 -56.69
N ALA A 6 -48.85 -26.00 -56.42
CA ALA A 6 -49.12 -25.44 -55.11
C ALA A 6 -49.66 -26.55 -54.19
N GLU A 7 -48.79 -27.46 -53.79
CA GLU A 7 -49.08 -28.37 -52.69
C GLU A 7 -48.70 -27.65 -51.40
N ALA A 8 -49.68 -26.92 -50.87
CA ALA A 8 -49.61 -26.33 -49.55
C ALA A 8 -49.53 -27.47 -48.53
N VAL A 9 -48.31 -27.82 -48.11
CA VAL A 9 -48.10 -28.62 -46.90
C VAL A 9 -48.63 -27.77 -45.74
N SER A 10 -49.84 -28.12 -45.30
CA SER A 10 -50.46 -27.55 -44.11
C SER A 10 -49.51 -27.69 -42.92
N PRO A 11 -49.18 -26.61 -42.18
CA PRO A 11 -48.35 -26.69 -40.97
C PRO A 11 -49.02 -27.45 -39.82
N ALA A 12 -50.23 -28.01 -40.02
CA ALA A 12 -51.00 -28.75 -39.03
C ALA A 12 -50.56 -30.23 -38.87
N ASP A 13 -49.83 -30.81 -39.83
CA ASP A 13 -49.47 -32.25 -39.82
C ASP A 13 -48.02 -32.54 -39.42
N ALA A 14 -47.39 -31.66 -38.63
CA ALA A 14 -46.21 -32.07 -37.86
C ALA A 14 -46.67 -33.06 -36.78
N PRO A 15 -46.20 -34.32 -36.76
CA PRO A 15 -46.72 -35.33 -35.85
C PRO A 15 -46.56 -34.84 -34.40
N ALA A 16 -47.63 -34.85 -33.62
CA ALA A 16 -47.65 -34.40 -32.21
C ALA A 16 -46.51 -35.01 -31.37
N ARG A 17 -45.98 -36.18 -31.78
CA ARG A 17 -44.80 -36.83 -31.22
C ARG A 17 -43.50 -36.02 -31.37
N MET A 18 -43.30 -35.25 -32.44
CA MET A 18 -42.13 -34.39 -32.64
C MET A 18 -42.15 -33.12 -31.77
N ARG A 19 -43.33 -32.61 -31.40
CA ARG A 19 -43.43 -31.48 -30.45
C ARG A 19 -43.12 -31.92 -29.01
N LEU A 20 -43.66 -33.06 -28.59
CA LEU A 20 -43.40 -33.65 -27.27
C LEU A 20 -41.93 -34.08 -27.05
N THR A 21 -41.27 -34.66 -28.06
CA THR A 21 -39.86 -35.04 -27.94
C THR A 21 -38.93 -33.82 -27.89
N ARG A 22 -39.29 -32.73 -28.58
CA ARG A 22 -38.54 -31.46 -28.53
C ARG A 22 -38.67 -30.78 -27.17
N GLU A 23 -39.86 -30.76 -26.57
CA GLU A 23 -40.08 -30.21 -25.22
C GLU A 23 -39.35 -30.99 -24.12
N LEU A 24 -39.32 -32.33 -24.21
CA LEU A 24 -38.59 -33.17 -23.26
C LEU A 24 -37.06 -33.02 -23.41
N GLY A 25 -36.56 -32.84 -24.63
CA GLY A 25 -35.14 -32.57 -24.90
C GLY A 25 -34.70 -31.22 -24.33
N THR A 26 -35.48 -30.16 -24.56
CA THR A 26 -35.21 -28.83 -24.01
C THR A 26 -35.25 -28.82 -22.49
N ARG A 27 -36.21 -29.51 -21.87
CA ARG A 27 -36.30 -29.59 -20.39
C ARG A 27 -35.06 -30.27 -19.78
N ARG A 28 -34.55 -31.35 -20.39
CA ARG A 28 -33.33 -32.02 -19.91
C ARG A 28 -32.09 -31.13 -20.04
N LEU A 29 -31.93 -30.43 -21.16
CA LEU A 29 -30.83 -29.47 -21.35
C LEU A 29 -30.89 -28.32 -20.33
N LEU A 30 -32.09 -27.79 -20.07
CA LEU A 30 -32.28 -26.73 -19.09
C LEU A 30 -31.96 -27.22 -17.68
N THR A 31 -32.38 -28.43 -17.29
CA THR A 31 -32.01 -29.01 -15.99
C THR A 31 -30.49 -29.18 -15.85
N VAL A 32 -29.80 -29.65 -16.89
CA VAL A 32 -28.33 -29.78 -16.88
C VAL A 32 -27.67 -28.40 -16.76
N PHE A 33 -28.15 -27.40 -17.50
CA PHE A 33 -27.61 -26.04 -17.43
C PHE A 33 -27.81 -25.42 -16.03
N VAL A 34 -29.00 -25.56 -15.45
CA VAL A 34 -29.27 -25.10 -14.07
C VAL A 34 -28.41 -25.84 -13.05
N ALA A 35 -28.22 -27.16 -13.21
CA ALA A 35 -27.33 -27.92 -12.34
C ALA A 35 -25.87 -27.46 -12.45
N LEU A 36 -25.38 -27.19 -13.66
CA LEU A 36 -24.04 -26.65 -13.86
C LEU A 36 -23.88 -25.25 -13.25
N LEU A 37 -24.87 -24.38 -13.39
CA LEU A 37 -24.87 -23.07 -12.72
C LEU A 37 -24.85 -23.20 -11.20
N ALA A 38 -25.64 -24.13 -10.64
CA ALA A 38 -25.66 -24.38 -9.21
C ALA A 38 -24.32 -24.93 -8.70
N ILE A 39 -23.70 -25.88 -9.43
CA ILE A 39 -22.39 -26.42 -9.10
C ILE A 39 -21.32 -25.32 -9.16
N TRP A 40 -21.33 -24.51 -10.23
CA TRP A 40 -20.41 -23.38 -10.39
C TRP A 40 -20.55 -22.38 -9.24
N TYR A 41 -21.78 -22.03 -8.86
CA TYR A 41 -22.06 -21.12 -7.75
C TYR A 41 -21.55 -21.67 -6.40
N VAL A 42 -21.89 -22.93 -6.09
CA VAL A 42 -21.44 -23.57 -4.84
C VAL A 42 -19.92 -23.70 -4.79
N ALA A 43 -19.29 -24.10 -5.90
CA ALA A 43 -17.83 -24.17 -5.99
C ALA A 43 -17.19 -22.79 -5.75
N GLY A 44 -17.76 -21.72 -6.31
CA GLY A 44 -17.32 -20.34 -6.06
C GLY A 44 -17.41 -19.96 -4.59
N GLN A 45 -18.54 -20.23 -3.92
CA GLN A 45 -18.72 -19.94 -2.49
C GLN A 45 -17.73 -20.70 -1.59
N ILE A 46 -17.46 -21.97 -1.90
CA ILE A 46 -16.47 -22.77 -1.16
C ILE A 46 -15.06 -22.20 -1.35
N GLN A 47 -14.71 -21.85 -2.59
CA GLN A 47 -13.41 -21.26 -2.90
C GLN A 47 -13.23 -19.91 -2.21
N ASP A 48 -14.25 -19.06 -2.21
CA ASP A 48 -14.23 -17.76 -1.53
C ASP A 48 -14.03 -17.95 -0.03
N HIS A 49 -14.80 -18.85 0.61
CA HIS A 49 -14.63 -19.15 2.03
C HIS A 49 -13.23 -19.67 2.37
N PHE A 50 -12.67 -20.54 1.52
CA PHE A 50 -11.31 -21.05 1.71
C PHE A 50 -10.27 -19.94 1.57
N LEU A 51 -10.43 -19.05 0.58
CA LEU A 51 -9.51 -17.94 0.38
C LEU A 51 -9.57 -16.95 1.55
N LEU A 52 -10.75 -16.57 2.01
CA LEU A 52 -10.91 -15.59 3.09
C LEU A 52 -10.45 -16.10 4.46
N SER A 53 -10.56 -17.42 4.71
CA SER A 53 -10.10 -18.06 5.96
C SER A 53 -8.61 -18.42 5.97
N ARG A 54 -7.94 -18.36 4.82
CA ARG A 54 -6.53 -18.75 4.70
C ARG A 54 -5.62 -17.72 5.33
N HIS A 55 -4.76 -18.16 6.25
CA HIS A 55 -3.69 -17.31 6.78
C HIS A 55 -2.55 -17.25 5.78
N TRP A 56 -2.32 -16.06 5.24
CA TRP A 56 -1.26 -15.86 4.26
C TRP A 56 0.08 -15.49 4.92
N PRO A 57 1.21 -15.99 4.40
CA PRO A 57 2.51 -15.57 4.91
C PRO A 57 2.74 -14.07 4.64
N PRO A 58 3.55 -13.40 5.48
CA PRO A 58 3.91 -12.00 5.27
C PRO A 58 4.63 -11.83 3.93
N LEU A 59 4.36 -10.71 3.27
CA LEU A 59 4.97 -10.38 1.99
C LEU A 59 6.31 -9.68 2.21
N GLN A 60 7.21 -9.91 1.26
CA GLN A 60 8.43 -9.10 1.14
C GLN A 60 8.14 -7.92 0.20
N PRO A 61 8.73 -6.74 0.47
CA PRO A 61 8.60 -5.61 -0.42
C PRO A 61 9.30 -5.88 -1.75
N ASP A 62 8.68 -5.42 -2.83
CA ASP A 62 9.27 -5.37 -4.16
C ASP A 62 9.69 -3.92 -4.46
N LEU A 63 10.95 -3.61 -4.18
CA LEU A 63 11.51 -2.26 -4.37
C LEU A 63 11.59 -1.84 -5.85
N ASN A 64 11.64 -2.81 -6.77
CA ASN A 64 11.71 -2.57 -8.21
C ASN A 64 10.33 -2.61 -8.90
N GLY A 65 9.30 -2.98 -8.15
CA GLY A 65 7.94 -3.13 -8.63
C GLY A 65 6.96 -2.27 -7.83
N LEU A 66 5.72 -2.77 -7.75
CA LEU A 66 4.68 -2.18 -6.93
C LEU A 66 4.63 -2.87 -5.57
N THR A 67 4.76 -2.09 -4.51
CA THR A 67 4.56 -2.50 -3.12
C THR A 67 3.50 -1.62 -2.49
N VAL A 68 2.48 -2.25 -1.88
CA VAL A 68 1.44 -1.55 -1.13
C VAL A 68 1.66 -1.81 0.36
N VAL A 69 1.87 -0.74 1.12
CA VAL A 69 2.16 -0.84 2.57
C VAL A 69 1.08 -0.19 3.42
N GLY A 70 0.80 -0.78 4.58
CA GLY A 70 -0.07 -0.24 5.61
C GLY A 70 0.60 0.89 6.38
N ALA A 71 -0.02 2.07 6.40
CA ALA A 71 0.52 3.20 7.14
C ALA A 71 0.23 3.15 8.65
N LEU A 72 -0.59 2.21 9.15
CA LEU A 72 -0.89 2.05 10.58
C LEU A 72 -1.36 3.36 11.23
N ASN A 73 -2.24 4.07 10.53
CA ASN A 73 -2.69 5.41 10.89
C ASN A 73 -4.23 5.49 10.99
N PRO A 74 -4.84 4.88 12.02
CA PRO A 74 -6.28 4.92 12.18
C PRO A 74 -6.76 6.37 12.33
N HIS A 75 -7.70 6.78 11.48
CA HIS A 75 -8.26 8.14 11.46
C HIS A 75 -8.95 8.57 12.77
N THR A 76 -9.20 7.64 13.69
CA THR A 76 -9.93 7.89 14.94
C THR A 76 -9.16 8.76 15.93
N ASP A 77 -7.83 8.83 15.84
CA ASP A 77 -6.99 9.67 16.70
C ASP A 77 -5.73 10.16 15.97
N TYR A 78 -5.93 11.17 15.11
CA TYR A 78 -4.87 11.70 14.23
C TYR A 78 -3.62 12.17 14.98
N ASP A 79 -3.78 12.65 16.21
CA ASP A 79 -2.71 13.21 17.03
C ASP A 79 -1.92 12.13 17.77
N ARG A 80 -2.45 10.90 17.85
CA ARG A 80 -1.81 9.74 18.50
C ARG A 80 -1.41 8.63 17.55
N ASN A 81 -1.40 8.91 16.25
CA ASN A 81 -0.90 7.96 15.26
C ASN A 81 0.63 7.99 15.23
N PHE A 82 1.26 6.82 15.08
CA PHE A 82 2.70 6.75 14.88
C PHE A 82 3.09 7.37 13.53
N PHE A 83 2.31 7.08 12.50
CA PHE A 83 2.55 7.59 11.16
C PHE A 83 1.39 8.43 10.67
N LYS A 84 1.69 9.38 9.79
CA LYS A 84 0.71 10.23 9.13
C LYS A 84 1.05 10.31 7.64
N ILE A 85 0.03 10.29 6.80
CA ILE A 85 0.20 10.55 5.38
C ILE A 85 -0.14 12.01 5.13
N PHE A 86 0.78 12.72 4.50
CA PHE A 86 0.56 14.07 4.01
C PHE A 86 0.53 14.03 2.49
N THR A 87 -0.48 14.68 1.92
CA THR A 87 -0.57 14.87 0.47
C THR A 87 -0.43 16.36 0.19
N GLU A 88 0.75 16.78 -0.23
CA GLU A 88 1.08 18.16 -0.57
C GLU A 88 1.48 18.23 -2.04
N ASN A 89 0.97 19.23 -2.77
CA ASN A 89 1.38 19.51 -4.15
C ASN A 89 1.47 18.25 -5.02
N THR A 90 0.39 17.44 -5.00
CA THR A 90 0.21 16.17 -5.74
C THR A 90 1.04 14.97 -5.28
N ALA A 91 2.05 15.15 -4.42
CA ALA A 91 2.84 14.07 -3.86
C ALA A 91 2.30 13.61 -2.50
N SER A 92 2.19 12.30 -2.31
CA SER A 92 1.89 11.72 -0.99
C SER A 92 3.19 11.30 -0.31
N ARG A 93 3.30 11.55 0.98
CA ARG A 93 4.47 11.21 1.80
C ARG A 93 4.02 10.58 3.11
N VAL A 94 4.79 9.62 3.60
CA VAL A 94 4.58 9.05 4.94
C VAL A 94 5.55 9.72 5.89
N CYS A 95 5.03 10.06 7.06
CA CYS A 95 5.73 10.82 8.06
C CYS A 95 5.60 10.12 9.42
N LEU A 96 6.71 10.02 10.15
CA LEU A 96 6.72 9.63 11.56
C LEU A 96 6.36 10.87 12.39
N THR A 97 5.24 10.81 13.10
CA THR A 97 4.72 11.93 13.91
C THR A 97 5.59 12.15 15.15
N GLU A 98 5.43 13.31 15.79
CA GLU A 98 6.07 13.58 17.08
C GLU A 98 5.61 12.58 18.16
N TYR A 99 4.32 12.23 18.18
CA TYR A 99 3.80 11.20 19.09
C TYR A 99 4.47 9.84 18.82
N GLY A 100 4.58 9.42 17.56
CA GLY A 100 5.25 8.18 17.18
C GLY A 100 6.73 8.19 17.58
N TRP A 101 7.42 9.30 17.33
CA TRP A 101 8.81 9.49 17.74
C TRP A 101 8.99 9.37 19.25
N ASN A 102 8.20 10.11 20.03
CA ASN A 102 8.26 10.08 21.50
C ASN A 102 7.84 8.72 22.07
N SER A 103 6.90 8.05 21.42
CA SER A 103 6.45 6.71 21.81
C SER A 103 7.50 5.63 21.53
N ILE A 104 8.30 5.77 20.47
CA ILE A 104 9.44 4.90 20.18
C ILE A 104 10.53 5.12 21.22
N PHE A 105 10.95 6.37 21.39
CA PHE A 105 12.09 6.75 22.23
C PHE A 105 11.69 7.09 23.68
N ASP A 106 10.77 6.29 24.22
CA ASP A 106 10.44 6.31 25.64
C ASP A 106 11.45 5.42 26.41
N PRO A 107 12.13 5.93 27.47
CA PRO A 107 13.02 5.15 28.30
C PRO A 107 12.41 3.85 28.86
N ARG A 108 11.08 3.79 29.01
CA ARG A 108 10.34 2.60 29.47
C ARG A 108 10.39 1.44 28.47
N ASN A 109 10.65 1.71 27.19
CA ASN A 109 10.74 0.69 26.13
C ASN A 109 12.07 -0.07 26.15
N GLY A 110 13.10 0.51 26.77
CA GLY A 110 14.42 -0.11 26.93
C GLY A 110 15.58 0.88 26.79
N PRO A 111 16.82 0.42 27.06
CA PRO A 111 18.00 1.29 27.08
C PRO A 111 18.35 1.87 25.68
N MET A 112 18.02 1.14 24.61
CA MET A 112 18.21 1.60 23.23
C MET A 112 17.16 2.61 22.77
N CYS A 113 16.08 2.80 23.55
CA CYS A 113 14.99 3.73 23.23
C CYS A 113 15.10 5.03 24.06
N SER A 114 16.32 5.47 24.37
CA SER A 114 16.54 6.66 25.18
C SER A 114 16.55 7.95 24.34
N PRO A 115 16.24 9.12 24.95
CA PRO A 115 16.32 10.41 24.27
C PRO A 115 17.70 10.72 23.67
N GLN A 116 18.77 10.19 24.27
CA GLN A 116 20.14 10.34 23.75
C GLN A 116 20.30 9.61 22.40
N VAL A 117 19.74 8.41 22.28
CA VAL A 117 19.74 7.66 21.01
C VAL A 117 18.89 8.38 19.98
N ALA A 118 17.73 8.89 20.39
CA ALA A 118 16.87 9.71 19.54
C ALA A 118 17.63 10.93 18.99
N GLY A 119 18.35 11.65 19.85
CA GLY A 119 19.18 12.80 19.46
C GLY A 119 20.27 12.43 18.45
N ALA A 120 20.95 11.30 18.66
CA ALA A 120 21.97 10.81 17.72
C ALA A 120 21.38 10.46 16.34
N ILE A 121 20.18 9.86 16.30
CA ILE A 121 19.47 9.57 15.05
C ILE A 121 19.02 10.84 14.35
N LYS A 122 18.48 11.84 15.08
CA LYS A 122 18.15 13.15 14.49
C LYS A 122 19.38 13.85 13.92
N ALA A 123 20.51 13.84 14.64
CA ALA A 123 21.77 14.39 14.15
C ALA A 123 22.26 13.64 12.90
N ALA A 124 22.13 12.31 12.87
CA ALA A 124 22.46 11.51 11.69
C ALA A 124 21.56 11.89 10.50
N LEU A 125 20.25 12.05 10.70
CA LEU A 125 19.31 12.48 9.66
C LEU A 125 19.59 13.89 9.11
N GLN A 126 20.31 14.75 9.84
CA GLN A 126 20.70 16.08 9.35
C GLN A 126 22.00 16.06 8.54
N VAL A 127 22.88 15.09 8.80
CA VAL A 127 24.22 15.01 8.18
C VAL A 127 24.24 14.01 7.03
N ASN A 128 23.58 12.87 7.22
CA ASN A 128 23.49 11.77 6.27
C ASN A 128 22.18 11.02 6.46
N ASP A 129 21.18 11.40 5.68
CA ASP A 129 19.84 10.79 5.64
C ASP A 129 19.89 9.26 5.57
N ARG A 130 20.77 8.69 4.74
CA ARG A 130 20.88 7.23 4.55
C ARG A 130 21.32 6.54 5.84
N ALA A 131 22.31 7.10 6.53
CA ALA A 131 22.74 6.61 7.84
C ALA A 131 21.64 6.79 8.89
N GLY A 132 20.99 7.96 8.92
CA GLY A 132 19.89 8.26 9.83
C GLY A 132 18.72 7.29 9.69
N TYR A 133 18.24 7.06 8.46
CA TYR A 133 17.16 6.10 8.20
C TYR A 133 17.59 4.65 8.46
N ALA A 134 18.84 4.26 8.13
CA ALA A 134 19.35 2.93 8.45
C ALA A 134 19.39 2.68 9.98
N MET A 135 19.73 3.71 10.77
CA MET A 135 19.65 3.65 12.24
C MET A 135 18.21 3.64 12.75
N LEU A 136 17.28 4.34 12.08
CA LEU A 136 15.88 4.45 12.47
C LEU A 136 15.06 3.19 12.11
N ALA A 137 15.41 2.49 11.04
CA ALA A 137 14.65 1.36 10.51
C ALA A 137 14.35 0.23 11.52
N PRO A 138 15.30 -0.22 12.38
CA PRO A 138 15.01 -1.20 13.43
C PRO A 138 13.94 -0.73 14.42
N TYR A 139 13.92 0.56 14.75
CA TYR A 139 12.95 1.15 15.68
C TYR A 139 11.56 1.24 15.05
N ILE A 140 11.47 1.59 13.76
CA ILE A 140 10.19 1.58 13.03
C ILE A 140 9.63 0.15 12.97
N ARG A 141 10.46 -0.86 12.64
CA ARG A 141 10.02 -2.27 12.64
C ARG A 141 9.54 -2.72 14.02
N ALA A 142 10.23 -2.32 15.09
CA ALA A 142 9.81 -2.60 16.45
C ALA A 142 8.49 -1.90 16.79
N ALA A 143 8.29 -0.66 16.35
CA ALA A 143 7.04 0.08 16.53
C ALA A 143 5.87 -0.60 15.81
N VAL A 144 6.07 -1.02 14.56
CA VAL A 144 5.08 -1.78 13.78
C VAL A 144 4.68 -3.07 14.50
N ARG A 145 5.65 -3.83 15.02
CA ARG A 145 5.38 -5.04 15.81
C ARG A 145 4.66 -4.74 17.11
N PHE A 146 5.02 -3.66 17.78
CA PHE A 146 4.37 -3.20 19.01
C PHE A 146 2.90 -2.85 18.76
N LEU A 147 2.60 -2.14 17.67
CA LEU A 147 1.23 -1.86 17.23
C LEU A 147 0.46 -3.14 16.86
N GLY A 148 1.15 -4.14 16.31
CA GLY A 148 0.63 -5.49 16.09
C GLY A 148 0.43 -6.33 17.36
N GLY A 149 0.72 -5.79 18.56
CA GLY A 149 0.47 -6.43 19.85
C GLY A 149 1.71 -6.98 20.57
N ASP A 150 2.90 -6.92 19.96
CA ASP A 150 4.15 -7.39 20.58
C ASP A 150 4.74 -6.35 21.54
N LYS A 151 4.37 -6.45 22.81
CA LYS A 151 4.81 -5.54 23.88
C LYS A 151 6.31 -5.56 24.15
N ASN A 152 7.06 -6.54 23.64
CA ASN A 152 8.50 -6.66 23.87
C ASN A 152 9.34 -6.28 22.64
N ALA A 153 8.72 -5.87 21.54
CA ALA A 153 9.42 -5.61 20.27
C ALA A 153 10.63 -4.67 20.41
N PHE A 154 10.54 -3.61 21.21
CA PHE A 154 11.64 -2.66 21.42
C PHE A 154 12.81 -3.24 22.23
N LYS A 155 12.58 -4.24 23.08
CA LYS A 155 13.63 -4.89 23.88
C LYS A 155 14.54 -5.79 23.05
N GLU A 156 14.09 -6.17 21.85
CA GLU A 156 14.88 -6.98 20.93
C GLU A 156 15.94 -6.16 20.19
N ILE A 157 15.86 -4.82 20.21
CA ILE A 157 16.86 -3.95 19.61
C ILE A 157 18.13 -4.01 20.45
N ARG A 158 19.22 -4.50 19.84
CA ARG A 158 20.50 -4.68 20.52
C ARG A 158 21.57 -3.72 20.01
N PRO A 159 22.49 -3.27 20.87
CA PRO A 159 23.60 -2.40 20.47
C PRO A 159 24.56 -3.04 19.45
N ASP A 160 24.70 -4.36 19.47
CA ASP A 160 25.57 -5.15 18.60
C ASP A 160 24.92 -5.52 17.26
N GLN A 161 23.64 -5.17 17.05
CA GLN A 161 22.95 -5.41 15.79
C GLN A 161 23.70 -4.75 14.63
N LEU A 162 23.96 -5.54 13.58
CA LEU A 162 24.61 -5.06 12.37
C LEU A 162 23.61 -4.26 11.53
N ILE A 163 24.00 -3.03 11.20
CA ILE A 163 23.26 -2.11 10.35
C ILE A 163 24.09 -1.87 9.11
N THR A 164 23.48 -2.12 7.95
CA THR A 164 24.09 -1.85 6.65
C THR A 164 23.60 -0.49 6.17
N VAL A 165 24.50 0.48 6.13
CA VAL A 165 24.23 1.81 5.59
C VAL A 165 24.47 1.77 4.08
N PRO A 166 23.47 2.16 3.26
CA PRO A 166 23.66 2.29 1.82
C PRO A 166 24.80 3.27 1.50
N PRO A 167 25.56 3.04 0.42
CA PRO A 167 26.67 3.93 0.03
C PRO A 167 26.15 5.34 -0.28
N ASP A 168 26.95 6.39 -0.10
CA ASP A 168 26.53 7.78 -0.40
C ASP A 168 26.46 8.08 -1.90
N ARG A 169 27.20 7.33 -2.74
CA ARG A 169 27.24 7.50 -4.20
C ARG A 169 26.84 6.21 -4.91
N GLU A 170 26.20 6.32 -6.07
CA GLU A 170 25.91 5.19 -6.94
C GLU A 170 27.20 4.43 -7.26
N GLY A 171 27.22 3.12 -6.97
CA GLY A 171 28.40 2.25 -7.13
C GLY A 171 29.35 2.19 -5.93
N GLY A 172 29.09 2.93 -4.85
CA GLY A 172 29.83 2.76 -3.59
C GLY A 172 29.53 1.42 -2.91
N LYS A 173 30.44 0.94 -2.05
CA LYS A 173 30.18 -0.27 -1.26
C LYS A 173 29.36 0.09 -0.02
N PRO A 174 28.32 -0.70 0.32
CA PRO A 174 27.58 -0.49 1.56
C PRO A 174 28.50 -0.66 2.77
N LYS A 175 28.28 0.16 3.79
CA LYS A 175 29.08 0.14 5.02
C LYS A 175 28.29 -0.55 6.12
N THR A 176 28.77 -1.70 6.58
CA THR A 176 28.15 -2.43 7.70
C THR A 176 28.86 -2.06 9.00
N MET A 177 28.10 -1.57 9.98
CA MET A 177 28.59 -1.21 11.31
C MET A 177 27.58 -1.66 12.37
N THR A 178 28.00 -1.76 13.63
CA THR A 178 27.04 -2.02 14.72
C THR A 178 26.21 -0.76 15.01
N LEU A 179 24.98 -0.95 15.45
CA LEU A 179 24.08 0.14 15.81
C LEU A 179 24.70 1.07 16.87
N ALA A 180 25.35 0.52 17.90
CA ALA A 180 26.05 1.31 18.91
C ALA A 180 27.22 2.11 18.34
N ALA A 181 27.97 1.57 17.37
CA ALA A 181 29.06 2.30 16.73
C ALA A 181 28.54 3.47 15.87
N LEU A 182 27.42 3.28 15.18
CA LEU A 182 26.75 4.36 14.44
C LEU A 182 26.24 5.44 15.40
N ILE A 183 25.52 5.07 16.46
CA ILE A 183 25.04 6.01 17.48
C ILE A 183 26.20 6.82 18.04
N LYS A 184 27.32 6.18 18.41
CA LYS A 184 28.50 6.87 18.94
C LYS A 184 29.10 7.86 17.95
N THR A 185 29.15 7.50 16.66
CA THR A 185 29.66 8.38 15.60
C THR A 185 28.87 9.69 15.53
N TYR A 186 27.54 9.62 15.63
CA TYR A 186 26.67 10.79 15.50
C TYR A 186 26.35 11.49 16.82
N SER A 187 26.49 10.81 17.97
CA SER A 187 26.35 11.44 19.29
C SER A 187 27.54 12.34 19.65
N GLY A 188 28.74 12.05 19.12
CA GLY A 188 29.98 12.78 19.43
C GLY A 188 30.17 14.10 18.69
N ASN A 189 29.36 14.38 17.67
CA ASN A 189 29.43 15.62 16.88
C ASN A 189 28.50 16.74 17.40
N GLY A 190 27.79 16.51 18.50
CA GLY A 190 26.82 17.45 19.07
C GLY A 190 27.43 18.60 19.91
N ASP A 191 28.75 18.73 19.98
CA ASP A 191 29.43 19.71 20.84
C ASP A 191 30.51 20.48 20.07
N SER A 192 30.11 21.17 18.98
CA SER A 192 30.80 22.36 18.46
C SER A 192 30.05 22.91 17.24
N GLY A 193 29.31 24.00 17.41
CA GLY A 193 28.78 24.75 16.28
C GLY A 193 27.53 25.56 16.57
N MET A 194 27.62 26.55 17.46
CA MET A 194 26.93 27.82 17.18
C MET A 194 27.40 28.27 15.79
N MET A 195 26.62 28.00 14.74
CA MET A 195 26.76 28.76 13.51
C MET A 195 26.08 30.09 13.73
N ALA A 196 26.93 31.10 13.86
CA ALA A 196 26.56 32.49 13.78
C ALA A 196 25.67 32.71 12.56
N SER A 197 24.51 33.32 12.80
CA SER A 197 23.70 33.98 11.79
C SER A 197 24.54 35.10 11.16
N THR A 198 25.13 34.84 10.00
CA THR A 198 25.51 35.90 9.09
C THR A 198 24.33 36.10 8.15
N GLU A 199 23.65 37.21 8.36
CA GLU A 199 22.68 37.78 7.42
C GLU A 199 23.41 38.06 6.09
N GLU A 200 23.09 37.28 5.06
CA GLU A 200 23.23 37.74 3.68
C GLU A 200 21.91 37.51 2.97
N GLU A 201 21.23 38.63 2.71
CA GLU A 201 20.05 38.73 1.87
C GLU A 201 20.34 38.13 0.48
N SER A 202 19.64 37.04 0.15
CA SER A 202 19.29 36.78 -1.25
C SER A 202 17.82 36.38 -1.33
N ASN A 203 17.06 37.30 -1.93
CA ASN A 203 15.66 37.15 -2.28
C ASN A 203 15.44 35.89 -3.13
N GLN A 204 14.74 34.90 -2.59
CA GLN A 204 13.94 33.98 -3.39
C GLN A 204 12.69 33.53 -2.59
N SER A 205 11.60 34.23 -2.90
CA SER A 205 10.20 33.79 -2.93
C SER A 205 9.69 32.90 -1.79
N ALA A 206 9.03 33.57 -0.85
CA ALA A 206 8.17 33.00 0.16
C ALA A 206 6.92 32.30 -0.42
N SER A 207 6.69 31.04 -0.02
CA SER A 207 5.37 30.55 0.42
C SER A 207 5.51 29.23 1.18
N GLY A 208 5.11 29.21 2.45
CA GLY A 208 4.93 27.98 3.23
C GLY A 208 5.54 28.05 4.62
N ARG A 209 4.78 28.56 5.59
CA ARG A 209 5.10 28.54 7.02
C ARG A 209 5.27 27.11 7.54
N SER A 210 6.21 26.96 8.47
CA SER A 210 6.43 25.86 9.43
C SER A 210 5.25 24.90 9.63
N VAL A 211 5.43 23.64 9.25
CA VAL A 211 4.57 22.52 9.65
C VAL A 211 5.48 21.55 10.41
N GLU A 212 5.29 21.49 11.74
CA GLU A 212 5.63 20.44 12.72
C GLU A 212 6.96 19.66 12.55
N ASP A 213 7.72 19.42 13.64
CA ASP A 213 8.95 18.60 13.70
C ASP A 213 8.70 17.11 13.35
N VAL A 214 8.31 16.83 12.12
CA VAL A 214 7.82 15.55 11.64
C VAL A 214 8.84 14.96 10.67
N ILE A 215 9.27 13.73 10.92
CA ILE A 215 10.30 13.08 10.11
C ILE A 215 9.61 12.40 8.91
N THR A 216 9.89 12.89 7.71
CA THR A 216 9.39 12.26 6.47
C THR A 216 10.17 10.96 6.23
N LEU A 217 9.49 9.84 5.98
CA LEU A 217 10.14 8.57 5.61
C LEU A 217 10.34 8.53 4.10
N THR A 218 11.51 8.07 3.65
CA THR A 218 11.70 7.78 2.21
C THR A 218 10.85 6.57 1.81
N PRO A 219 10.43 6.47 0.54
CA PRO A 219 9.56 5.37 0.11
C PRO A 219 10.23 3.99 0.27
N GLU A 220 11.55 3.89 0.12
CA GLU A 220 12.30 2.65 0.33
C GLU A 220 12.23 2.22 1.79
N VAL A 221 12.46 3.17 2.71
CA VAL A 221 12.38 2.90 4.16
C VAL A 221 10.96 2.51 4.54
N ALA A 222 9.94 3.19 4.00
CA ALA A 222 8.54 2.84 4.21
C ALA A 222 8.24 1.42 3.70
N ALA A 223 8.68 1.07 2.49
CA ALA A 223 8.49 -0.26 1.91
C ALA A 223 9.17 -1.36 2.75
N GLU A 224 10.35 -1.11 3.30
CA GLU A 224 11.11 -2.10 4.07
C GLU A 224 10.67 -2.27 5.52
N THR A 225 10.04 -1.24 6.10
CA THR A 225 9.76 -1.21 7.54
C THR A 225 8.28 -1.34 7.87
N LEU A 226 7.39 -0.86 7.00
CA LEU A 226 5.95 -0.96 7.19
C LEU A 226 5.41 -2.32 6.73
N PRO A 227 4.24 -2.75 7.24
CA PRO A 227 3.62 -3.99 6.79
C PRO A 227 3.27 -3.96 5.31
N VAL A 228 3.81 -4.91 4.54
CA VAL A 228 3.47 -5.10 3.13
C VAL A 228 2.16 -5.86 3.02
N VAL A 229 1.15 -5.21 2.45
CA VAL A 229 -0.21 -5.74 2.32
C VAL A 229 -0.40 -6.42 0.97
N LEU A 230 0.03 -5.75 -0.12
CA LEU A 230 -0.07 -6.25 -1.48
C LEU A 230 1.22 -5.97 -2.26
N THR A 231 1.44 -6.74 -3.32
CA THR A 231 2.50 -6.49 -4.31
C THR A 231 1.95 -6.55 -5.73
N GLY A 232 2.72 -6.10 -6.72
CA GLY A 232 2.29 -6.00 -8.13
C GLY A 232 1.58 -7.24 -8.69
N ARG A 233 2.05 -8.45 -8.33
CA ARG A 233 1.47 -9.75 -8.75
C ARG A 233 0.04 -10.01 -8.27
N MET A 234 -0.49 -9.16 -7.40
CA MET A 234 -1.81 -9.32 -6.78
C MET A 234 -2.90 -8.50 -7.49
N PHE A 235 -2.53 -7.82 -8.58
CA PHE A 235 -3.44 -7.06 -9.42
C PHE A 235 -3.54 -7.71 -10.79
N THR A 236 -4.75 -7.88 -11.32
CA THR A 236 -4.99 -8.45 -12.65
C THR A 236 -4.98 -7.40 -13.74
N SER A 237 -5.51 -6.22 -13.45
CA SER A 237 -5.62 -5.11 -14.39
C SER A 237 -5.89 -3.80 -13.64
N ALA A 238 -5.65 -2.69 -14.31
CA ALA A 238 -5.92 -1.35 -13.79
C ALA A 238 -6.54 -0.47 -14.88
N GLN A 239 -7.44 0.43 -14.47
CA GLN A 239 -8.09 1.40 -15.35
C GLN A 239 -7.95 2.81 -14.77
N LEU A 240 -7.76 3.79 -15.64
CA LEU A 240 -7.69 5.20 -15.29
C LEU A 240 -8.97 5.92 -15.74
N GLU A 241 -9.63 6.58 -14.80
CA GLU A 241 -10.74 7.48 -15.08
C GLU A 241 -10.36 8.91 -14.69
N GLU A 242 -10.48 9.84 -15.64
CA GLU A 242 -10.28 11.27 -15.39
C GLU A 242 -11.60 11.89 -14.92
N GLN A 243 -11.62 12.40 -13.69
CA GLN A 243 -12.76 13.10 -13.14
C GLN A 243 -12.70 14.57 -13.53
N PRO A 244 -13.82 15.16 -14.00
CA PRO A 244 -13.85 16.55 -14.44
C PRO A 244 -13.48 17.48 -13.27
N PRO A 245 -12.75 18.59 -13.54
CA PRO A 245 -12.41 19.55 -12.52
C PRO A 245 -13.67 20.16 -11.92
N THR A 246 -13.66 20.41 -10.61
CA THR A 246 -14.72 21.17 -9.93
C THR A 246 -14.28 22.62 -9.76
N LEU A 247 -15.21 23.53 -9.46
CA LEU A 247 -14.90 24.96 -9.29
C LEU A 247 -13.83 25.26 -8.21
N LEU A 248 -13.57 24.31 -7.30
CA LEU A 248 -12.64 24.46 -6.18
C LEU A 248 -11.45 23.49 -6.23
N VAL A 249 -11.49 22.48 -7.10
CA VAL A 249 -10.49 21.41 -7.15
C VAL A 249 -10.15 21.15 -8.61
N GLY A 250 -8.85 21.18 -8.94
CA GLY A 250 -8.32 20.85 -10.26
C GLY A 250 -8.66 19.42 -10.71
N PRO A 251 -8.17 18.99 -11.88
CA PRO A 251 -8.43 17.64 -12.38
C PRO A 251 -7.98 16.61 -11.35
N SER A 252 -8.79 15.58 -11.17
CA SER A 252 -8.49 14.46 -10.29
C SER A 252 -8.68 13.16 -11.05
N TYR A 253 -7.93 12.15 -10.66
CA TYR A 253 -7.88 10.86 -11.34
C TYR A 253 -8.32 9.79 -10.36
N THR A 254 -9.11 8.85 -10.87
CA THR A 254 -9.48 7.63 -10.17
C THR A 254 -8.82 6.46 -10.85
N VAL A 255 -8.08 5.66 -10.08
CA VAL A 255 -7.49 4.42 -10.58
C VAL A 255 -8.26 3.25 -10.00
N SER A 256 -8.96 2.51 -10.86
CA SER A 256 -9.67 1.28 -10.49
C SER A 256 -8.72 0.10 -10.66
N LEU A 257 -8.41 -0.57 -9.55
CA LEU A 257 -7.50 -1.70 -9.49
C LEU A 257 -8.27 -3.00 -9.33
N HIS A 258 -8.09 -3.95 -10.24
CA HIS A 258 -8.68 -5.28 -10.14
C HIS A 258 -7.71 -6.23 -9.43
N LEU A 259 -8.19 -6.90 -8.38
CA LEU A 259 -7.41 -7.78 -7.52
C LEU A 259 -7.51 -9.24 -7.96
N THR A 260 -6.41 -9.98 -7.82
CA THR A 260 -6.45 -11.45 -7.91
C THR A 260 -7.20 -12.03 -6.71
N PRO A 261 -7.62 -13.32 -6.74
CA PRO A 261 -8.28 -13.94 -5.59
C PRO A 261 -7.42 -13.94 -4.30
N GLU A 262 -6.09 -14.06 -4.42
CA GLU A 262 -5.18 -13.90 -3.29
C GLU A 262 -5.12 -12.43 -2.84
N GLY A 263 -4.99 -11.49 -3.78
CA GLY A 263 -4.96 -10.05 -3.49
C GLY A 263 -6.20 -9.59 -2.73
N ARG A 264 -7.39 -9.97 -3.19
CA ARG A 264 -8.66 -9.72 -2.51
C ARG A 264 -8.66 -10.27 -1.10
N SER A 265 -8.29 -11.54 -0.91
CA SER A 265 -8.31 -12.17 0.41
C SER A 265 -7.39 -11.44 1.41
N ARG A 266 -6.17 -11.09 0.99
CA ARG A 266 -5.23 -10.32 1.82
C ARG A 266 -5.76 -8.94 2.13
N PHE A 267 -6.29 -8.24 1.14
CA PHE A 267 -6.87 -6.92 1.32
C PHE A 267 -8.08 -6.93 2.25
N PHE A 268 -8.95 -7.94 2.13
CA PHE A 268 -10.08 -8.16 3.03
C PHE A 268 -9.61 -8.37 4.48
N GLN A 269 -8.65 -9.29 4.71
CA GLN A 269 -8.11 -9.54 6.05
C GLN A 269 -7.47 -8.29 6.65
N TRP A 270 -6.74 -7.53 5.84
CA TRP A 270 -6.13 -6.28 6.28
C TRP A 270 -7.19 -5.23 6.65
N SER A 271 -8.14 -4.97 5.75
CA SER A 271 -9.20 -3.96 5.95
C SER A 271 -10.11 -4.27 7.14
N HIS A 272 -10.31 -5.56 7.46
CA HIS A 272 -11.04 -5.96 8.66
C HIS A 272 -10.38 -5.50 9.96
N ALA A 273 -9.04 -5.52 10.04
CA ALA A 273 -8.29 -5.11 11.22
C ALA A 273 -7.90 -3.62 11.23
N HIS A 274 -7.85 -2.98 10.05
CA HIS A 274 -7.25 -1.66 9.84
C HIS A 274 -8.24 -0.68 9.18
N ARG A 275 -9.50 -0.70 9.62
CA ARG A 275 -10.52 0.24 9.14
C ARG A 275 -10.14 1.68 9.53
N GLY A 276 -10.28 2.59 8.58
CA GLY A 276 -9.93 4.00 8.77
C GLY A 276 -8.45 4.29 8.63
N GLU A 277 -7.66 3.33 8.12
CA GLU A 277 -6.25 3.52 7.80
C GLU A 277 -6.04 3.82 6.32
N ASN A 278 -4.85 4.32 6.00
CA ASN A 278 -4.40 4.50 4.64
C ASN A 278 -3.36 3.44 4.25
N LEU A 279 -3.38 3.11 2.98
CA LEU A 279 -2.41 2.26 2.31
C LEU A 279 -1.63 3.09 1.31
N LEU A 280 -0.30 2.97 1.36
CA LEU A 280 0.59 3.68 0.47
C LEU A 280 0.98 2.80 -0.71
N PHE A 281 0.87 3.32 -1.92
CA PHE A 281 1.29 2.65 -3.15
C PHE A 281 2.67 3.18 -3.53
N ILE A 282 3.67 2.31 -3.46
CA ILE A 282 5.07 2.60 -3.78
C ILE A 282 5.43 1.85 -5.05
N LEU A 283 5.71 2.59 -6.12
CA LEU A 283 6.14 2.04 -7.41
C LEU A 283 7.58 2.46 -7.66
N LYS A 284 8.51 1.49 -7.76
CA LYS A 284 9.93 1.73 -8.08
C LYS A 284 10.58 2.80 -7.18
N GLY A 285 10.31 2.75 -5.88
CA GLY A 285 10.83 3.73 -4.91
C GLY A 285 10.12 5.09 -4.90
N THR A 286 8.99 5.24 -5.61
CA THR A 286 8.21 6.49 -5.59
C THR A 286 6.80 6.22 -5.07
N VAL A 287 6.30 7.08 -4.18
CA VAL A 287 4.89 7.04 -3.77
C VAL A 287 4.02 7.59 -4.88
N VAL A 288 3.14 6.76 -5.42
CA VAL A 288 2.25 7.13 -6.53
C VAL A 288 0.81 7.41 -6.11
N ALA A 289 0.36 6.79 -5.01
CA ALA A 289 -0.99 6.99 -4.50
C ALA A 289 -1.10 6.63 -3.01
N ALA A 290 -2.16 7.12 -2.37
CA ALA A 290 -2.59 6.69 -1.05
C ALA A 290 -4.07 6.29 -1.12
N GLY A 291 -4.37 5.04 -0.79
CA GLY A 291 -5.74 4.49 -0.76
C GLY A 291 -6.28 4.46 0.65
N TYR A 292 -7.51 4.94 0.85
CA TYR A 292 -8.14 4.97 2.18
C TYR A 292 -9.11 3.80 2.37
N ILE A 293 -9.00 3.10 3.50
CA ILE A 293 -9.89 1.99 3.86
C ILE A 293 -11.08 2.54 4.64
N ARG A 294 -12.18 2.83 3.93
CA ARG A 294 -13.44 3.34 4.55
C ARG A 294 -14.18 2.28 5.36
N ASP A 295 -14.26 1.08 4.78
CA ASP A 295 -15.04 -0.04 5.27
C ASP A 295 -14.25 -1.34 5.05
N VAL A 296 -14.77 -2.45 5.60
CA VAL A 296 -14.25 -3.78 5.28
C VAL A 296 -14.66 -4.09 3.84
N LEU A 297 -13.68 -4.26 2.96
CA LEU A 297 -13.89 -4.42 1.53
C LEU A 297 -13.62 -5.87 1.12
N ASP A 298 -14.69 -6.61 0.81
CA ASP A 298 -14.61 -7.89 0.08
C ASP A 298 -14.93 -7.65 -1.39
N THR A 299 -14.04 -6.94 -2.08
CA THR A 299 -14.24 -6.53 -3.47
C THR A 299 -13.11 -7.02 -4.35
N ASN A 300 -13.43 -7.42 -5.57
CA ASN A 300 -12.43 -7.72 -6.61
C ASN A 300 -11.84 -6.44 -7.22
N GLU A 301 -12.40 -5.28 -6.89
CA GLU A 301 -12.07 -3.98 -7.45
C GLU A 301 -11.88 -2.99 -6.32
N TRP A 302 -10.84 -2.17 -6.43
CA TRP A 302 -10.56 -1.12 -5.47
C TRP A 302 -10.24 0.19 -6.18
N ASP A 303 -11.07 1.18 -5.91
CA ASP A 303 -10.94 2.52 -6.47
C ASP A 303 -10.06 3.41 -5.61
N LEU A 304 -8.95 3.85 -6.19
CA LEU A 304 -8.10 4.90 -5.65
C LEU A 304 -8.58 6.25 -6.18
N THR A 305 -9.43 6.90 -5.40
CA THR A 305 -9.99 8.22 -5.75
C THR A 305 -9.06 9.37 -5.37
N ASN A 306 -9.26 10.55 -5.99
CA ASN A 306 -8.59 11.81 -5.64
C ASN A 306 -7.06 11.84 -5.86
N ILE A 307 -6.54 11.04 -6.80
CA ILE A 307 -5.14 11.19 -7.22
C ILE A 307 -5.04 12.49 -8.02
N ARG A 308 -4.08 13.35 -7.68
CA ARG A 308 -3.91 14.66 -8.36
C ARG A 308 -2.82 14.65 -9.42
N ASP A 309 -1.90 13.70 -9.33
CA ASP A 309 -0.81 13.54 -10.29
C ASP A 309 -1.23 12.54 -11.38
N LYS A 310 -1.35 13.06 -12.62
CA LYS A 310 -1.72 12.24 -13.78
C LYS A 310 -0.64 11.23 -14.15
N GLU A 311 0.62 11.66 -14.09
CA GLU A 311 1.76 10.84 -14.50
C GLU A 311 1.94 9.68 -13.50
N ALA A 312 1.82 9.97 -12.20
CA ALA A 312 1.83 8.95 -11.17
C ALA A 312 0.67 7.94 -11.36
N ALA A 313 -0.56 8.42 -11.57
CA ALA A 313 -1.72 7.57 -11.80
C ALA A 313 -1.55 6.68 -13.05
N GLN A 314 -1.10 7.26 -14.16
CA GLN A 314 -0.86 6.53 -15.40
C GLN A 314 0.27 5.50 -15.24
N SER A 315 1.36 5.85 -14.57
CA SER A 315 2.48 4.93 -14.33
C SER A 315 2.08 3.70 -13.51
N LEU A 316 1.17 3.87 -12.54
CA LEU A 316 0.60 2.77 -11.78
C LEU A 316 -0.22 1.84 -12.67
N VAL A 317 -1.08 2.41 -13.52
CA VAL A 317 -1.92 1.67 -14.46
C VAL A 317 -1.08 0.91 -15.48
N ASP A 318 -0.10 1.58 -16.09
CA ASP A 318 0.80 0.98 -17.07
C ASP A 318 1.61 -0.16 -16.45
N TYR A 319 2.11 0.02 -15.21
CA TYR A 319 2.84 -1.03 -14.53
C TYR A 319 1.97 -2.25 -14.27
N VAL A 320 0.77 -2.08 -13.69
CA VAL A 320 -0.13 -3.20 -13.39
C VAL A 320 -0.51 -3.95 -14.66
N ASN A 321 -0.87 -3.24 -15.72
CA ASN A 321 -1.25 -3.85 -16.99
C ASN A 321 -0.06 -4.49 -17.73
N SER A 322 1.18 -4.08 -17.47
CA SER A 322 2.38 -4.70 -18.05
C SER A 322 2.77 -6.05 -17.44
N GLN A 323 2.22 -6.39 -16.26
CA GLN A 323 2.51 -7.65 -15.57
C GLN A 323 1.71 -8.84 -16.14
N HIS A 324 0.73 -8.58 -17.00
CA HIS A 324 -0.25 -9.54 -17.52
C HIS A 324 -0.48 -9.37 -19.03
#